data_AF-A0A4Y7PIN0-F1
#
_entry.id   AF-A0A4Y7PIN0-F1
#
_cell.length_a   1.000
_cell.length_b   1.000
_cell.length_c   1.000
_cell.angle_alpha   90.00
_cell.angle_beta   90.00
_cell.angle_gamma   90.00
#
_symmetry.space_group_name_H-M   'P 1'
#
loop_
_entity.id
_entity.type
_entity.pdbx_description
1 polymer ?
#
loop_
_entity_poly.entity_id
_entity_poly.type
_entity_poly.pdbx_seq_one_letter_code
_entity_poly.pdbx_strand_id
1 'polypeptide(L)'
;DPELQSMFEMLCSKVDLASRVTVSRDIKEIFTITRANVSKLLANSPRSLHAGIDGWTSPNIISVLGITIQYFNRDEGKIISFILDFIILKRRHTGVYLAEELAKAFQEYGIEKK
;
A
#
# COMPACT_ATOMS: atom_id res chain seq x y z
N ASP A 1 14.42 10.06 -17.54
CA ASP A 1 15.86 10.30 -17.46
C ASP A 1 16.43 9.89 -18.80
N PRO A 2 16.73 10.84 -19.69
CA PRO A 2 17.19 10.55 -21.04
C PRO A 2 18.49 9.73 -21.08
N GLU A 3 19.39 9.94 -20.11
CA GLU A 3 20.66 9.23 -20.03
C GLU A 3 20.40 7.74 -19.73
N LEU A 4 19.57 7.46 -18.72
CA LEU A 4 19.16 6.09 -18.39
C LEU A 4 18.44 5.38 -19.54
N GLN A 5 17.57 6.09 -20.27
CA GLN A 5 16.87 5.53 -21.43
C GLN A 5 17.85 5.15 -22.53
N SER A 6 18.81 6.03 -22.84
CA SER A 6 19.87 5.74 -23.81
C SER A 6 20.74 4.55 -23.39
N MET A 7 21.05 4.42 -22.10
CA MET A 7 21.77 3.24 -21.58
C MET A 7 20.98 1.95 -21.79
N PHE A 8 19.66 1.94 -21.56
CA PHE A 8 18.83 0.76 -21.80
C PHE A 8 18.77 0.38 -23.27
N GLU A 9 18.60 1.34 -24.17
CA GLU A 9 18.59 1.10 -25.62
C GLU A 9 19.95 0.60 -26.13
N MET A 10 21.05 1.11 -25.57
CA MET A 10 22.40 0.67 -25.90
C MET A 10 22.65 -0.78 -25.48
N LEU A 11 22.23 -1.16 -24.27
CA LEU A 11 22.42 -2.52 -23.74
C LEU A 11 21.45 -3.54 -24.37
N CYS A 12 20.25 -3.09 -24.75
CA CYS A 12 19.22 -3.92 -25.38
C CYS A 12 18.44 -3.12 -26.42
N SER A 13 18.80 -3.27 -27.69
CA SER A 13 18.17 -2.54 -28.80
C SER A 13 16.68 -2.85 -29.02
N LYS A 14 16.15 -3.89 -28.38
CA LYS A 14 14.74 -4.29 -28.42
C LYS A 14 13.96 -3.89 -27.17
N VAL A 15 14.54 -3.11 -26.26
CA VAL A 15 13.84 -2.67 -25.05
C VAL A 15 12.66 -1.78 -25.43
N ASP A 16 11.47 -2.12 -24.92
CA ASP A 16 10.28 -1.26 -25.05
C ASP A 16 10.12 -0.46 -23.75
N LEU A 17 10.37 0.85 -23.84
CA LEU A 17 10.27 1.74 -22.69
C LEU A 17 8.90 2.40 -22.68
N ALA A 18 8.01 1.84 -21.88
CA ALA A 18 6.70 2.43 -21.64
C ALA A 18 6.84 3.88 -21.12
N SER A 19 5.98 4.76 -21.61
CA SER A 19 5.98 6.16 -21.18
C SER A 19 5.67 6.26 -19.68
N ARG A 20 6.15 7.34 -19.03
CA ARG A 20 5.77 7.67 -17.64
C ARG A 20 4.25 7.66 -17.42
N VAL A 21 3.50 8.12 -18.42
CA VAL A 21 2.03 8.20 -18.35
C VAL A 21 1.42 6.79 -18.36
N THR A 22 1.92 5.92 -19.24
CA THR A 22 1.51 4.50 -19.31
C THR A 22 1.78 3.80 -17.99
N VAL A 23 3.02 3.87 -17.48
CA VAL A 23 3.40 3.25 -16.20
C VAL A 23 2.54 3.80 -15.05
N SER A 24 2.31 5.11 -14.99
CA SER A 24 1.50 5.70 -13.91
C SER A 24 0.03 5.27 -13.97
N ARG A 25 -0.55 5.15 -15.17
CA ARG A 25 -1.93 4.69 -15.36
C ARG A 25 -2.05 3.23 -14.92
N ASP A 26 -1.16 2.39 -15.43
CA ASP A 26 -1.22 0.95 -15.23
C ASP A 26 -0.97 0.60 -13.75
N ILE A 27 -0.06 1.29 -13.04
CA ILE A 27 0.13 1.14 -11.59
C ILE A 27 -1.15 1.48 -10.82
N LYS A 28 -1.86 2.55 -11.18
CA LYS A 28 -3.11 2.95 -10.51
C LYS A 28 -4.22 1.93 -10.74
N GLU A 29 -4.28 1.38 -11.95
CA GLU A 29 -5.24 0.33 -12.31
C GLU A 29 -4.95 -0.96 -11.53
N ILE A 30 -3.69 -1.42 -11.54
CA ILE A 30 -3.24 -2.59 -10.76
C ILE A 30 -3.53 -2.39 -9.28
N PHE A 31 -3.26 -1.19 -8.73
CA PHE A 31 -3.56 -0.89 -7.34
C PHE A 31 -5.06 -0.99 -7.06
N THR A 32 -5.91 -0.42 -7.92
CA THR A 32 -7.37 -0.44 -7.75
C THR A 32 -7.91 -1.88 -7.76
N ILE A 33 -7.47 -2.70 -8.71
CA ILE A 33 -7.86 -4.11 -8.84
C ILE A 33 -7.35 -4.91 -7.64
N THR A 34 -6.06 -4.77 -7.31
CA THR A 34 -5.43 -5.48 -6.20
C THR A 34 -6.08 -5.12 -4.87
N ARG A 35 -6.37 -3.84 -4.63
CA ARG A 35 -7.02 -3.37 -3.40
C ARG A 35 -8.37 -4.04 -3.18
N ALA A 36 -9.20 -4.14 -4.22
CA ALA A 36 -10.49 -4.82 -4.13
C ALA A 36 -10.35 -6.31 -3.81
N ASN A 37 -9.34 -6.98 -4.36
CA ASN A 37 -9.07 -8.40 -4.09
C ASN A 37 -8.49 -8.62 -2.69
N VAL A 38 -7.59 -7.75 -2.24
CA VAL A 38 -7.03 -7.79 -0.87
C VAL A 38 -8.13 -7.56 0.15
N SER A 39 -9.01 -6.58 -0.06
CA SER A 39 -10.19 -6.36 0.81
C SER A 39 -11.05 -7.62 0.93
N LYS A 40 -11.41 -8.27 -0.18
CA LYS A 40 -12.16 -9.54 -0.16
C LYS A 40 -11.42 -10.64 0.59
N LEU A 41 -10.11 -10.77 0.38
CA LEU A 41 -9.28 -11.78 1.02
C LEU A 41 -9.21 -11.56 2.53
N LEU A 42 -9.01 -10.31 2.98
CA LEU A 42 -8.99 -9.95 4.40
C LEU A 42 -10.37 -10.10 5.06
N ALA A 43 -11.45 -9.78 4.35
CA ALA A 43 -12.82 -10.00 4.81
C ALA A 43 -13.11 -11.50 5.02
N ASN A 44 -12.59 -12.36 4.15
CA ASN A 44 -12.78 -13.82 4.23
C ASN A 44 -11.76 -14.55 5.13
N SER A 45 -10.72 -13.88 5.63
CA SER A 45 -9.67 -14.53 6.44
C SER A 45 -10.17 -15.00 7.83
N PRO A 46 -9.63 -16.09 8.39
CA PRO A 46 -10.05 -16.56 9.70
C PRO A 46 -9.52 -15.72 10.89
N ARG A 47 -10.47 -15.31 11.74
CA ARG A 47 -10.46 -14.91 13.16
C ARG A 47 -9.56 -13.77 13.68
N SER A 48 -8.37 -13.50 13.17
CA SER A 48 -7.54 -12.43 13.75
C SER A 48 -6.60 -11.79 12.75
N LEU A 49 -6.78 -10.48 12.57
CA LEU A 49 -5.86 -9.61 11.84
C LEU A 49 -5.02 -8.86 12.87
N HIS A 50 -3.71 -8.80 12.65
CA HIS A 50 -2.82 -7.93 13.40
C HIS A 50 -2.52 -6.68 12.56
N ALA A 51 -2.72 -5.50 13.13
CA ALA A 51 -2.39 -4.24 12.47
C ALA A 51 -1.06 -3.70 12.98
N GLY A 52 -0.07 -3.58 12.09
CA GLY A 52 1.16 -2.84 12.35
C GLY A 52 1.00 -1.41 11.89
N ILE A 53 1.08 -0.45 12.83
CA ILE A 53 0.94 0.98 12.56
C ILE A 53 2.28 1.63 12.85
N ASP A 54 2.83 2.33 11.86
CA ASP A 54 4.09 3.04 11.98
C ASP A 54 3.92 4.49 11.53
N GLY A 55 4.38 5.43 12.34
CA GLY A 55 4.25 6.86 12.09
C GLY A 55 5.60 7.53 12.10
N TRP A 56 6.03 8.09 10.96
CA TRP A 56 7.31 8.78 10.84
C TRP A 56 7.16 10.13 10.13
N THR A 57 8.17 10.98 10.31
CA THR A 57 8.30 12.21 9.52
C THR A 57 9.47 12.05 8.57
N SER A 58 9.19 12.15 7.27
CA SER A 58 10.22 12.08 6.22
C SER A 58 11.22 13.25 6.33
N PRO A 59 12.41 13.13 5.73
CA PRO A 59 13.37 14.24 5.64
C PRO A 59 12.79 15.50 5.00
N ASN A 60 11.76 15.35 4.16
CA ASN A 60 11.04 16.45 3.52
C ASN A 60 9.94 17.06 4.41
N ILE A 61 9.92 16.75 5.72
CA ILE A 61 8.96 17.26 6.71
C ILE A 61 7.52 16.80 6.42
N ILE A 62 7.36 15.75 5.60
CA ILE A 62 6.06 15.11 5.38
C ILE A 62 5.88 14.03 6.44
N SER A 63 4.87 14.17 7.28
CA SER A 63 4.48 13.16 8.25
C SER A 63 3.55 12.13 7.61
N VAL A 64 3.86 10.85 7.82
CA VAL A 64 3.19 9.71 7.20
C VAL A 64 2.82 8.69 8.28
N LEU A 65 1.63 8.10 8.14
CA LEU A 65 1.17 6.94 8.90
C LEU A 65 1.09 5.74 7.95
N GLY A 66 2.04 4.83 8.07
CA GLY A 66 2.03 3.54 7.40
C GLY A 66 1.16 2.53 8.15
N ILE A 67 0.31 1.82 7.41
CA ILE A 67 -0.58 0.80 7.96
C ILE A 67 -0.30 -0.52 7.26
N THR A 68 -0.05 -1.55 8.05
CA THR A 68 0.14 -2.93 7.60
C THR A 68 -0.85 -3.86 8.29
N ILE A 69 -1.29 -4.91 7.60
CA ILE A 69 -2.09 -5.98 8.17
C ILE A 69 -1.35 -7.31 7.97
N GLN A 70 -1.25 -8.08 9.05
CA GLN A 70 -0.72 -9.42 9.02
C GLN A 70 -1.74 -10.44 9.55
N TYR A 71 -1.75 -11.64 8.98
CA TYR A 71 -2.46 -12.78 9.54
C TYR A 71 -1.73 -14.10 9.22
N PHE A 72 -1.98 -15.14 10.00
CA PHE A 72 -1.42 -16.47 9.76
C PHE A 72 -2.33 -17.29 8.84
N ASN A 73 -1.83 -17.66 7.66
CA ASN A 73 -2.52 -18.59 6.77
C ASN A 73 -2.20 -20.03 7.20
N ARG A 74 -3.20 -20.73 7.74
CA ARG A 74 -3.05 -22.12 8.21
C ARG A 74 -2.83 -23.11 7.07
N ASP A 75 -3.45 -22.90 5.91
CA ASP A 75 -3.38 -23.81 4.78
C ASP A 75 -1.98 -23.79 4.15
N GLU A 76 -1.37 -22.62 4.09
CA GLU A 76 -0.01 -22.42 3.56
C GLU A 76 1.08 -22.46 4.63
N GLY A 77 0.73 -22.48 5.92
CA GLY A 77 1.66 -22.50 7.05
C GLY A 77 2.56 -21.26 7.16
N LYS A 78 2.12 -20.09 6.67
CA LYS A 78 2.94 -18.86 6.62
C LYS A 78 2.16 -17.62 7.06
N ILE A 79 2.90 -16.60 7.49
CA ILE A 79 2.35 -15.28 7.76
C ILE A 79 2.21 -14.53 6.43
N ILE A 80 1.01 -13.99 6.19
CA ILE A 80 0.71 -13.11 5.07
C ILE A 80 0.69 -11.68 5.59
N SER A 81 1.36 -10.79 4.87
CA SER A 81 1.46 -9.37 5.22
C SER A 81 1.06 -8.51 4.03
N PHE A 82 0.22 -7.51 4.27
CA PHE A 82 -0.15 -6.49 3.30
C PHE A 82 0.16 -5.11 3.84
N ILE A 83 0.63 -4.22 2.97
CA ILE A 83 0.62 -2.78 3.23
C ILE A 83 -0.75 -2.29 2.79
N LEU A 84 -1.53 -1.74 3.70
CA LEU A 84 -2.84 -1.18 3.37
C LEU A 84 -2.70 0.23 2.82
N ASP A 85 -2.03 1.11 3.55
CA ASP A 85 -1.97 2.52 3.16
C ASP A 85 -0.76 3.26 3.73
N PHE A 86 -0.44 4.38 3.09
CA PHE A 86 0.49 5.41 3.55
C PHE A 86 -0.26 6.74 3.63
N ILE A 87 -0.80 7.04 4.81
CA ILE A 87 -1.62 8.23 5.01
C ILE A 87 -0.71 9.43 5.28
N ILE A 88 -0.79 10.45 4.43
CA ILE A 88 -0.10 11.73 4.69
C ILE A 88 -0.89 12.51 5.74
N LEU A 89 -0.28 12.73 6.90
CA LEU A 89 -0.87 13.44 8.02
C LEU A 89 -0.73 14.95 7.81
N LYS A 90 -1.87 15.66 7.79
CA LYS A 90 -1.93 17.10 7.49
C LYS A 90 -2.29 17.97 8.70
N ARG A 91 -2.55 17.34 9.85
CA ARG A 91 -3.00 17.97 11.08
C ARG A 91 -2.10 17.56 12.24
N ARG A 92 -2.24 18.21 13.38
CA ARG A 92 -1.56 17.81 14.61
C ARG A 92 -1.88 16.34 14.93
N HIS A 93 -0.85 15.54 15.20
CA HIS A 93 -0.96 14.10 15.47
C HIS A 93 -1.53 13.82 16.86
N THR A 94 -2.78 14.20 17.08
CA THR A 94 -3.52 13.81 18.28
C THR A 94 -3.97 12.36 18.16
N GLY A 95 -4.12 11.67 19.29
CA GLY A 95 -4.62 10.28 19.29
C GLY A 95 -5.97 10.14 18.59
N VAL A 96 -6.86 11.13 18.74
CA VAL A 96 -8.15 11.18 18.05
C VAL A 96 -7.97 11.20 16.54
N TYR A 97 -7.15 12.10 16.02
CA TYR A 97 -6.92 12.20 14.58
C TYR A 97 -6.30 10.92 13.99
N LEU A 98 -5.31 10.33 14.67
CA LEU A 98 -4.70 9.07 14.21
C LEU A 98 -5.72 7.92 14.20
N ALA A 99 -6.56 7.84 15.23
CA ALA A 99 -7.63 6.83 15.30
C ALA A 99 -8.67 7.02 14.19
N GLU A 100 -9.03 8.27 13.86
CA GLU A 100 -9.94 8.59 12.75
C GLU A 100 -9.37 8.13 11.40
N GLU A 101 -8.10 8.44 11.11
CA GLU A 101 -7.46 8.04 9.86
C GLU A 101 -7.31 6.51 9.75
N LEU A 102 -6.97 5.83 10.86
CA LEU A 102 -6.92 4.38 10.92
C LEU A 102 -8.31 3.74 10.69
N ALA A 103 -9.35 4.28 11.34
CA ALA A 103 -10.72 3.78 11.19
C ALA A 103 -11.23 3.93 9.76
N LYS A 104 -10.92 5.04 9.07
CA LYS A 104 -11.24 5.23 7.66
C LYS A 104 -10.56 4.17 6.79
N ALA A 105 -9.26 3.94 7.00
CA ALA A 105 -8.54 2.91 6.27
C ALA A 105 -9.17 1.52 6.47
N PHE A 106 -9.52 1.15 7.71
CA PHE A 106 -10.17 -0.15 7.96
C PHE A 106 -11.56 -0.27 7.34
N GLN A 107 -12.35 0.81 7.29
CA GLN A 107 -13.63 0.84 6.60
C GLN A 107 -13.48 0.68 5.09
N GLU A 108 -12.47 1.32 4.47
CA GLU A 108 -12.20 1.17 3.03
C GLU A 108 -11.86 -0.28 2.64
N TYR A 109 -11.24 -1.04 3.55
CA TYR A 109 -10.92 -2.45 3.35
C TYR A 109 -12.03 -3.40 3.86
N GLY A 110 -13.08 -2.90 4.51
CA GLY A 110 -14.18 -3.71 5.05
C GLY A 110 -13.77 -4.62 6.22
N ILE A 111 -12.81 -4.17 7.02
CA ILE A 111 -12.22 -4.93 8.14
C ILE A 111 -12.44 -4.24 9.49
N GLU A 112 -13.32 -3.25 9.57
CA GLU A 112 -13.55 -2.46 10.78
C GLU A 112 -14.21 -3.25 11.93
N LYS A 113 -14.77 -4.43 11.65
CA LYS A 113 -15.41 -5.32 12.63
C LYS A 113 -14.67 -6.64 12.85
N LYS A 114 -13.45 -6.77 12.31
CA LYS A 114 -12.62 -7.98 12.42
C LYS A 114 -11.89 -8.07 13.74
#